data_AF-A0A645FDD1-F1
#
_entry.id   AF-A0A645FDD1-F1
#
_cell.length_a   1.000
_cell.length_b   1.000
_cell.length_c   1.000
_cell.angle_alpha   90.00
_cell.angle_beta   90.00
_cell.angle_gamma   90.00
#
_symmetry.space_group_name_H-M   'P 1'
#
loop_
_entity.id
_entity.type
_entity.pdbx_description
1 polymer ?
#
loop_
_entity_poly.entity_id
_entity_poly.type
_entity_poly.pdbx_seq_one_letter_code
_entity_poly.pdbx_strand_id
1 'polypeptide(L)'
;MKRLVAKHFVVDTPFERLQHFSRYLKAIGVRLDKLKAAPARDAQSMADYAKLWTNYERRALQLAKMGTVDPQVEQFRWLLEELRVGLFAQELRTPVPVSVKRLEKQWEGIKHG
;
A
#
# COMPACT_ATOMS: atom_id res chain seq x y z
N MET A 1 -4.76 -7.20 7.90
CA MET A 1 -4.61 -8.42 7.06
C MET A 1 -5.73 -8.65 6.05
N LYS A 2 -6.99 -8.23 6.32
CA LYS A 2 -8.17 -8.52 5.47
C LYS A 2 -8.11 -8.13 3.97
N ARG A 3 -7.16 -7.29 3.53
CA ARG A 3 -6.98 -6.89 2.12
C ARG A 3 -5.66 -7.32 1.47
N LEU A 4 -4.74 -7.90 2.24
CA LEU A 4 -3.67 -8.71 1.65
C LEU A 4 -4.25 -10.11 1.42
N VAL A 5 -4.93 -10.69 2.41
CA VAL A 5 -5.58 -12.00 2.28
C VAL A 5 -7.10 -11.82 2.33
N ALA A 6 -7.66 -11.21 1.28
CA ALA A 6 -9.11 -11.18 1.07
C ALA A 6 -9.62 -12.59 0.66
N LYS A 7 -10.94 -12.81 0.76
CA LYS A 7 -11.56 -14.14 0.55
C LYS A 7 -11.17 -14.81 -0.79
N HIS A 8 -10.90 -14.03 -1.83
CA HIS A 8 -10.46 -14.53 -3.15
C HIS A 8 -9.16 -13.88 -3.63
N PHE A 9 -8.28 -13.44 -2.72
CA PHE A 9 -7.11 -12.62 -3.10
C PHE A 9 -6.19 -13.30 -4.14
N VAL A 10 -6.12 -14.63 -4.15
CA VAL A 10 -5.32 -15.40 -5.14
C VAL A 10 -5.91 -15.30 -6.55
N VAL A 11 -7.23 -15.18 -6.67
CA VAL A 11 -7.94 -15.07 -7.96
C VAL A 11 -7.99 -13.62 -8.43
N ASP A 12 -8.18 -12.68 -7.50
CA ASP A 12 -8.38 -11.26 -7.81
C ASP A 12 -7.05 -10.48 -7.99
N THR A 13 -5.90 -11.10 -7.66
CA THR A 13 -4.59 -10.47 -7.74
C THR A 13 -3.81 -11.00 -8.94
N PRO A 14 -3.30 -10.12 -9.84
CA PRO A 14 -2.44 -10.55 -10.94
C PRO A 14 -1.23 -11.36 -10.44
N PHE A 15 -0.87 -12.42 -11.16
CA PHE A 15 0.18 -13.36 -10.74
C PHE A 15 1.52 -12.69 -10.40
N GLU A 16 1.94 -11.70 -11.21
CA GLU A 16 3.15 -10.91 -10.97
C GLU A 16 3.13 -10.21 -9.60
N ARG A 17 1.94 -9.81 -9.14
CA ARG A 17 1.77 -9.16 -7.84
C ARG A 17 1.78 -10.17 -6.71
N LEU A 18 1.27 -11.39 -6.91
CA LEU A 18 1.32 -12.49 -5.95
C LEU A 18 2.77 -12.84 -5.56
N GLN A 19 3.72 -12.75 -6.50
CA GLN A 19 5.14 -13.02 -6.22
C GLN A 19 5.73 -12.10 -5.15
N HIS A 20 5.20 -10.89 -4.97
CA HIS A 20 5.67 -9.94 -3.96
C HIS A 20 5.04 -10.12 -2.58
N PHE A 21 4.05 -11.02 -2.42
CA PHE A 21 3.33 -11.21 -1.15
C PHE A 21 4.23 -11.70 -0.02
N SER A 22 5.14 -12.61 -0.32
CA SER A 22 6.12 -13.11 0.66
C SER A 22 6.92 -11.95 1.27
N ARG A 23 7.33 -10.98 0.44
CA ARG A 23 8.04 -9.78 0.89
C ARG A 23 7.15 -8.86 1.73
N TYR A 24 5.89 -8.65 1.34
CA TYR A 24 4.96 -7.84 2.13
C TYR A 24 4.67 -8.46 3.50
N LEU A 25 4.52 -9.79 3.57
CA LEU A 25 4.36 -10.50 4.83
C LEU A 25 5.63 -10.42 5.69
N LYS A 26 6.81 -10.58 5.08
CA LYS A 26 8.09 -10.41 5.79
C LYS A 26 8.24 -8.99 6.35
N ALA A 27 7.83 -7.96 5.61
CA ALA A 27 7.85 -6.57 6.08
C ALA A 27 6.98 -6.36 7.32
N ILE A 28 5.87 -7.09 7.45
CA ILE A 28 5.03 -7.05 8.67
C ILE A 28 5.79 -7.62 9.87
N GLY A 29 6.51 -8.74 9.70
CA GLY A 29 7.37 -9.29 10.75
C GLY A 29 8.40 -8.28 11.23
N VAL A 30 9.16 -7.70 10.30
CA VAL A 30 10.18 -6.67 10.60
C VAL A 30 9.57 -5.47 11.32
N ARG A 31 8.36 -5.03 10.93
CA ARG A 31 7.64 -3.95 11.61
C ARG A 31 7.35 -4.30 13.06
N LEU A 32 6.84 -5.50 13.33
CA LEU A 32 6.49 -5.94 14.68
C LEU A 32 7.71 -5.99 15.60
N ASP A 33 8.87 -6.39 15.07
CA ASP A 33 10.13 -6.39 15.81
C ASP A 33 10.57 -4.95 16.16
N LYS A 34 10.51 -4.04 15.18
CA LYS A 34 10.91 -2.62 15.34
C LYS A 34 9.92 -1.81 16.18
N LEU A 35 8.65 -2.19 16.21
CA LEU A 35 7.58 -1.49 16.94
C LEU A 35 7.90 -1.38 18.43
N LYS A 36 8.52 -2.42 19.02
CA LYS A 36 8.91 -2.45 20.44
C LYS A 36 9.95 -1.38 20.77
N ALA A 37 10.89 -1.14 19.85
CA ALA A 37 11.98 -0.20 20.05
C ALA A 37 11.59 1.26 19.74
N ALA A 38 10.68 1.48 18.78
CA ALA A 38 10.34 2.82 18.30
C ALA A 38 8.83 3.01 17.99
N PRO A 39 7.94 2.91 19.01
CA PRO A 39 6.50 2.98 18.78
C PRO A 39 6.01 4.34 18.25
N ALA A 40 6.61 5.45 18.70
CA ALA A 40 6.26 6.79 18.22
C ALA A 40 6.59 6.98 16.73
N ARG A 41 7.73 6.42 16.27
CA ARG A 41 8.14 6.47 14.86
C ARG A 41 7.21 5.64 13.97
N ASP A 42 6.79 4.47 14.46
CA ASP A 42 5.79 3.64 13.77
C ASP A 42 4.46 4.39 13.65
N ALA A 43 3.97 4.98 14.74
CA ALA A 43 2.73 5.75 14.76
C ALA A 43 2.76 6.92 13.77
N GLN A 44 3.86 7.67 13.71
CA GLN A 44 4.04 8.75 12.72
C GLN A 44 3.98 8.21 11.29
N SER A 45 4.74 7.16 10.99
CA SER A 45 4.77 6.54 9.66
C SER A 45 3.39 5.99 9.26
N MET A 46 2.65 5.45 10.22
CA MET A 46 1.26 4.99 10.02
C MET A 46 0.29 6.14 9.77
N ALA A 47 0.44 7.27 10.46
CA ALA A 47 -0.40 8.45 10.24
C ALA A 47 -0.24 8.98 8.81
N ASP A 48 0.99 9.03 8.31
CA ASP A 48 1.27 9.45 6.93
C ASP A 48 0.71 8.46 5.90
N TYR A 49 0.90 7.16 6.14
CA TYR A 49 0.30 6.11 5.30
C TYR A 49 -1.25 6.16 5.30
N ALA A 50 -1.87 6.37 6.46
CA ALA A 50 -3.32 6.33 6.63
C ALA A 50 -4.05 7.40 5.81
N LYS A 51 -3.45 8.58 5.64
CA LYS A 51 -4.00 9.66 4.79
C LYS A 51 -4.12 9.20 3.33
N LEU A 52 -3.03 8.65 2.77
CA LEU A 52 -3.01 8.12 1.41
C LEU A 52 -3.97 6.94 1.24
N TRP A 53 -4.00 6.04 2.21
CA TRP A 53 -4.90 4.89 2.21
C TRP A 53 -6.38 5.30 2.20
N THR A 54 -6.76 6.25 3.05
CA THR A 54 -8.15 6.73 3.16
C THR A 54 -8.63 7.33 1.85
N ASN A 55 -7.77 8.11 1.19
CA ASN A 55 -8.08 8.68 -0.11
C ASN A 55 -8.28 7.61 -1.18
N TYR A 56 -7.36 6.65 -1.25
CA TYR A 56 -7.45 5.49 -2.14
C TYR A 56 -8.75 4.69 -1.90
N GLU A 57 -9.03 4.35 -0.65
CA GLU A 57 -10.19 3.54 -0.27
C GLU A 57 -11.50 4.21 -0.69
N ARG A 58 -11.64 5.52 -0.47
CA ARG A 58 -12.82 6.28 -0.89
C ARG A 58 -13.05 6.17 -2.39
N ARG A 59 -12.00 6.37 -3.19
CA ARG A 59 -12.09 6.30 -4.66
C ARG A 59 -12.36 4.88 -5.15
N ALA A 60 -11.69 3.88 -4.58
CA ALA A 60 -11.91 2.48 -4.92
C ALA A 60 -13.36 2.05 -4.66
N LEU A 61 -13.95 2.50 -3.54
CA LEU A 61 -15.36 2.25 -3.23
C LEU A 61 -16.32 2.93 -4.22
N GLN A 62 -16.00 4.15 -4.68
CA GLN A 62 -16.80 4.83 -5.71
C GLN A 62 -16.76 4.07 -7.03
N LEU A 63 -15.57 3.69 -7.50
CA LEU A 63 -15.38 2.93 -8.74
C LEU A 63 -16.09 1.58 -8.69
N ALA A 64 -16.00 0.87 -7.56
CA ALA A 64 -16.70 -0.40 -7.35
C ALA A 64 -18.23 -0.23 -7.45
N LYS A 65 -18.79 0.85 -6.88
CA LYS A 65 -20.24 1.17 -7.01
C LYS A 65 -20.65 1.47 -8.45
N MET A 66 -19.73 2.03 -9.23
CA MET A 66 -19.93 2.33 -10.65
C MET A 66 -19.63 1.13 -11.56
N GLY A 67 -19.19 -0.01 -11.00
CA GLY A 67 -18.75 -1.17 -11.78
C GLY A 67 -17.57 -0.87 -12.73
N THR A 68 -16.80 0.18 -12.44
CA THR A 68 -15.73 0.68 -13.32
C THR A 68 -14.37 0.34 -12.71
N VAL A 69 -13.40 0.05 -13.56
CA VAL A 69 -12.00 -0.16 -13.18
C VAL A 69 -11.17 1.01 -13.69
N ASP A 70 -10.32 1.57 -12.84
CA ASP A 70 -9.36 2.62 -13.18
C ASP A 70 -7.94 2.09 -12.98
N PRO A 71 -7.18 1.85 -14.07
CA PRO A 71 -5.82 1.32 -13.99
C PRO A 71 -4.87 2.17 -13.14
N GLN A 72 -5.08 3.49 -13.06
CA GLN A 72 -4.23 4.36 -12.24
C GLN A 72 -4.49 4.14 -10.75
N VAL A 73 -5.76 3.94 -10.38
CA VAL A 73 -6.15 3.60 -8.99
C VAL A 73 -5.65 2.22 -8.60
N GLU A 74 -5.71 1.24 -9.52
CA GLU A 74 -5.12 -0.09 -9.29
C GLU A 74 -3.60 -0.04 -9.16
N GLN A 75 -2.90 0.71 -10.00
CA GLN A 75 -1.46 0.89 -9.85
C GLN A 75 -1.11 1.55 -8.50
N PHE A 76 -1.88 2.57 -8.11
CA PHE A 76 -1.69 3.26 -6.84
C PHE A 76 -1.83 2.32 -5.64
N ARG A 77 -2.80 1.38 -5.67
CA ARG A 77 -2.99 0.33 -4.66
C ARG A 77 -1.70 -0.45 -4.41
N TRP A 78 -0.94 -0.77 -5.47
CA TRP A 78 0.31 -1.52 -5.35
C TRP A 78 1.45 -0.67 -4.80
N LEU A 79 1.54 0.59 -5.23
CA LEU A 79 2.53 1.51 -4.71
C LEU A 79 2.36 1.79 -3.20
N LEU A 80 1.12 1.71 -2.68
CA LEU A 80 0.87 1.77 -1.24
C LEU A 80 1.51 0.61 -0.47
N GLU A 81 1.59 -0.60 -1.04
CA GLU A 81 2.29 -1.71 -0.38
C GLU A 81 3.79 -1.53 -0.42
N GLU A 82 4.33 -1.05 -1.55
CA GLU A 82 5.74 -0.69 -1.64
C GLU A 82 6.10 0.39 -0.62
N LEU A 83 5.22 1.39 -0.43
CA LEU A 83 5.42 2.42 0.59
C LEU A 83 5.49 1.80 1.99
N ARG A 84 4.64 0.81 2.31
CA ARG A 84 4.70 0.13 3.62
C ARG A 84 6.03 -0.60 3.80
N VAL A 85 6.53 -1.28 2.78
CA VAL A 85 7.88 -1.89 2.85
C VAL A 85 8.94 -0.81 3.10
N GLY A 86 8.89 0.30 2.36
CA GLY A 86 9.83 1.41 2.52
C GLY A 86 9.75 2.11 3.88
N LEU A 87 8.57 2.19 4.51
CA LEU A 87 8.39 2.82 5.81
C LEU A 87 8.86 1.91 6.97
N PHE A 88 8.54 0.62 6.90
CA PHE A 88 8.69 -0.27 8.06
C PHE A 88 9.84 -1.28 7.95
N ALA A 89 10.26 -1.60 6.72
CA ALA A 89 11.21 -2.68 6.44
C ALA A 89 12.19 -2.33 5.32
N GLN A 90 12.87 -1.19 5.45
CA GLN A 90 13.83 -0.66 4.46
C GLN A 90 14.88 -1.67 3.99
N GLU A 91 15.32 -2.56 4.89
CA GLU A 91 16.27 -3.63 4.61
C GLU A 91 15.81 -4.61 3.52
N LEU A 92 14.49 -4.77 3.32
CA LEU A 92 13.93 -5.67 2.32
C LEU A 92 14.02 -5.12 0.89
N ARG A 93 14.37 -3.83 0.75
CA ARG A 93 14.44 -3.04 -0.49
C ARG A 93 13.10 -3.03 -1.27
N THR A 94 12.83 -1.91 -1.94
CA THR A 94 11.68 -1.80 -2.84
C THR A 94 12.18 -1.91 -4.29
N PRO A 95 11.39 -2.51 -5.20
CA PRO A 95 11.78 -2.65 -6.60
C PRO A 95 11.69 -1.31 -7.33
N VAL A 96 10.85 -0.40 -6.81
CA VAL A 96 10.70 0.98 -7.26
C VAL A 96 10.89 1.92 -6.07
N PRO A 97 11.58 3.06 -6.24
CA PRO A 97 11.66 4.06 -5.19
C PRO A 97 10.28 4.67 -4.94
N VAL A 98 9.81 4.62 -3.69
CA VAL A 98 8.52 5.16 -3.26
C VAL A 98 8.68 5.94 -1.97
N SER A 99 7.92 7.03 -1.86
CA SER A 99 7.87 7.88 -0.66
C SER A 99 6.48 8.49 -0.54
N VAL A 100 6.15 8.96 0.67
CA VAL A 100 4.86 9.62 0.95
C VAL A 100 4.64 10.78 -0.05
N LYS A 101 5.60 11.71 -0.14
CA LYS A 101 5.54 12.87 -1.04
C LYS A 101 5.34 12.50 -2.51
N ARG A 102 5.96 11.40 -2.97
CA ARG A 102 5.80 10.93 -4.36
C ARG A 102 4.37 10.44 -4.60
N LEU A 103 3.81 9.68 -3.66
CA LEU A 103 2.45 9.18 -3.76
C LEU A 103 1.39 10.25 -3.56
N GLU A 104 1.64 11.27 -2.72
CA GLU A 104 0.77 12.44 -2.64
C GLU A 104 0.67 13.13 -4.01
N LYS A 105 1.80 13.41 -4.65
CA LYS A 105 1.81 14.03 -6.00
C LYS A 105 1.08 13.18 -7.03
N GLN A 106 1.32 11.86 -7.03
CA GLN A 106 0.65 10.95 -7.95
C GLN A 106 -0.86 10.89 -7.71
N TRP A 107 -1.28 10.94 -6.45
CA TRP A 107 -2.69 10.93 -6.07
C TRP A 107 -3.43 12.20 -6.52
N GLU A 108 -2.80 13.37 -6.42
CA GLU A 108 -3.38 14.60 -6.96
C GLU A 108 -3.59 14.51 -8.49
N GLY A 109 -2.68 13.86 -9.23
CA GLY A 109 -2.89 13.57 -10.65
C GLY A 109 -4.14 12.73 -10.92
N ILE A 110 -4.36 11.69 -10.11
CA ILE A 110 -5.54 10.80 -10.22
C ILE A 110 -6.84 11.52 -9.87
N LYS A 111 -6.82 12.48 -8.94
CA LYS A 111 -8.02 13.28 -8.59
C LYS A 111 -8.45 14.23 -9.70
N HIS A 112 -7.51 14.70 -10.52
CA HIS A 112 -7.72 15.75 -11.51
C HIS A 112 -7.85 15.22 -12.95
N GLY A 113 -7.57 13.93 -13.18
CA GLY A 113 -7.83 13.23 -14.44
C GLY A 113 -9.16 12.50 -14.43
#